data_AF-A0A6G6YG40-F1
#
_entry.id   AF-A0A6G6YG40-F1
#
_cell.length_a   1.000
_cell.length_b   1.000
_cell.length_c   1.000
_cell.angle_alpha   90.00
_cell.angle_beta   90.00
_cell.angle_gamma   90.00
#
_symmetry.space_group_name_H-M   'P 1'
#
loop_
_entity.id
_entity.type
_entity.pdbx_description
1 polymer ?
#
loop_
_entity_poly.entity_id
_entity_poly.type
_entity_poly.pdbx_seq_one_letter_code
_entity_poly.pdbx_strand_id
1 'polypeptide(L)'
;MKTILFLMLIFNIQLIAQTQNKNNFDITKTYLSQIQEAVDYAPNTMNQKINKLKHVIDQGKHQRNILEKQLQKTKSEKEQREIIRDFNFILQSVIMLKTDIQKNFPVSSEINYLNRNIPLLINKL
;
A
#
# COMPACT_ATOMS: atom_id res chain seq x y z
N MET A 1 -4.10 18.72 -55.34
CA MET A 1 -4.76 18.54 -54.03
C MET A 1 -4.32 17.23 -53.37
N LYS A 2 -3.05 17.11 -52.94
CA LYS A 2 -2.53 15.93 -52.21
C LYS A 2 -1.58 16.27 -51.06
N THR A 3 -1.30 17.56 -50.82
CA THR A 3 -0.34 18.02 -49.80
C THR A 3 -0.99 18.44 -48.48
N ILE A 4 -2.32 18.54 -48.40
CA ILE A 4 -3.01 18.98 -47.16
C ILE A 4 -3.27 17.80 -46.21
N LEU A 5 -3.23 16.55 -46.69
CA LEU A 5 -3.56 15.39 -45.87
C LEU A 5 -2.42 14.91 -44.95
N PHE A 6 -1.18 15.39 -45.15
CA PHE A 6 -0.03 14.93 -44.37
C PHE A 6 0.20 15.77 -43.09
N LEU A 7 -0.31 17.00 -43.03
CA LEU A 7 -0.10 17.89 -41.89
C LEU A 7 -0.99 17.57 -40.67
N MET A 8 -2.14 16.89 -40.88
CA MET A 8 -3.03 16.50 -39.78
C MET A 8 -2.58 15.25 -39.01
N LEU A 9 -1.62 14.47 -39.54
CA LEU A 9 -1.15 13.24 -38.89
C LEU A 9 -0.04 13.48 -37.85
N ILE A 10 0.60 14.65 -37.87
CA ILE A 10 1.70 14.98 -36.95
C ILE A 10 1.18 15.64 -35.66
N PHE A 11 -0.02 16.21 -35.68
CA PHE A 11 -0.57 16.96 -34.54
C PHE A 11 -1.14 16.09 -33.41
N ASN A 12 -1.32 14.78 -33.62
CA ASN A 12 -1.89 13.88 -32.60
C ASN A 12 -0.85 13.13 -31.76
N ILE A 13 0.45 13.26 -32.04
CA ILE A 13 1.48 12.47 -31.34
C ILE A 13 1.99 13.17 -30.06
N GLN A 14 1.74 14.48 -29.90
CA GLN A 14 2.26 15.24 -28.74
C GLN A 14 1.37 15.19 -27.48
N LEU A 15 0.23 14.48 -27.50
CA LEU A 15 -0.71 14.45 -26.37
C LEU A 15 -0.54 13.29 -25.38
N ILE A 16 0.44 12.39 -25.57
CA ILE A 16 0.74 11.31 -24.60
C ILE A 16 1.91 11.71 -23.66
N ALA A 17 2.48 12.91 -23.81
CA ALA A 17 3.61 13.36 -23.00
C ALA A 17 3.20 14.18 -21.76
N GLN A 18 1.97 14.05 -21.26
CA GLN A 18 1.53 14.75 -20.04
C GLN A 18 1.02 13.76 -19.00
N THR A 19 1.58 13.86 -17.79
CA THR A 19 1.19 13.23 -16.51
C THR A 19 1.79 11.86 -16.14
N GLN A 20 3.12 11.74 -16.11
CA GLN A 20 3.77 10.77 -15.20
C GLN A 20 4.88 11.42 -14.38
N ASN A 21 4.51 12.48 -13.67
CA ASN A 21 5.20 12.88 -12.44
C ASN A 21 4.17 12.92 -11.30
N LYS A 22 3.41 11.83 -11.14
CA LYS A 22 2.69 11.54 -9.91
C LYS A 22 3.61 10.64 -9.10
N ASN A 23 3.94 11.07 -7.89
CA ASN A 23 4.61 10.26 -6.87
C ASN A 23 3.93 8.89 -6.79
N ASN A 24 4.46 7.89 -7.50
CA ASN A 24 3.74 6.66 -7.68
C ASN A 24 4.03 5.74 -6.49
N PHE A 25 3.09 5.75 -5.53
CA PHE A 25 3.05 4.84 -4.38
C PHE A 25 2.17 3.60 -4.64
N ASP A 26 1.80 3.30 -5.89
CA ASP A 26 0.86 2.22 -6.25
C ASP A 26 1.30 0.87 -5.68
N ILE A 27 2.60 0.59 -5.67
CA ILE A 27 3.16 -0.63 -5.06
C ILE A 27 2.84 -0.70 -3.57
N THR A 28 3.10 0.38 -2.82
CA THR A 28 2.81 0.42 -1.38
C THR A 28 1.31 0.42 -1.10
N LYS A 29 0.50 1.12 -1.91
CA LYS A 29 -0.97 1.11 -1.79
C LYS A 29 -1.55 -0.27 -2.04
N THR A 30 -1.03 -0.98 -3.04
CA THR A 30 -1.40 -2.37 -3.32
C THR A 30 -1.07 -3.26 -2.14
N TYR A 31 0.13 -3.12 -1.56
CA TYR A 31 0.51 -3.88 -0.38
C TYR A 31 -0.35 -3.57 0.85
N LEU A 32 -0.67 -2.30 1.11
CA LEU A 32 -1.58 -1.91 2.19
C LEU A 32 -2.99 -2.50 1.97
N SER A 33 -3.46 -2.57 0.73
CA SER A 33 -4.72 -3.23 0.38
C SER A 33 -4.66 -4.74 0.63
N GLN A 34 -3.53 -5.39 0.34
CA GLN A 34 -3.32 -6.80 0.66
C GLN A 34 -3.32 -7.06 2.18
N ILE A 35 -2.79 -6.13 2.98
CA ILE A 35 -2.94 -6.19 4.45
C ILE A 35 -4.43 -6.11 4.81
N GLN A 36 -5.16 -5.14 4.28
CA GLN A 36 -6.60 -4.98 4.56
C GLN A 36 -7.37 -6.27 4.23
N GLU A 37 -7.13 -6.84 3.05
CA GLU A 37 -7.71 -8.12 2.66
C GLU A 37 -7.33 -9.26 3.62
N ALA A 38 -6.09 -9.29 4.12
CA ALA A 38 -5.67 -10.29 5.10
C ALA A 38 -6.37 -10.09 6.45
N VAL A 39 -6.64 -8.85 6.85
CA VAL A 39 -7.37 -8.47 8.08
C VAL A 39 -8.86 -8.79 7.99
N ASP A 40 -9.49 -8.56 6.85
CA ASP A 40 -10.93 -8.83 6.66
C ASP A 40 -11.23 -10.28 6.27
N TYR A 41 -10.20 -11.05 5.89
CA TYR A 41 -10.38 -12.43 5.47
C TYR A 41 -11.04 -13.30 6.56
N ALA A 42 -12.19 -13.90 6.23
CA ALA A 42 -12.92 -14.83 7.09
C ALA A 42 -12.84 -16.27 6.53
N PRO A 43 -11.76 -17.02 6.80
CA PRO A 43 -11.59 -18.39 6.32
C PRO A 43 -12.40 -19.43 7.10
N ASN A 44 -12.53 -20.61 6.52
CA ASN A 44 -13.08 -21.80 7.19
C ASN A 44 -12.18 -22.33 8.32
N THR A 45 -10.88 -22.01 8.30
CA THR A 45 -9.92 -22.45 9.32
C THR A 45 -9.02 -21.32 9.81
N MET A 46 -8.64 -21.37 11.09
CA MET A 46 -7.73 -20.38 11.68
C MET A 46 -6.34 -20.40 11.03
N ASN A 47 -5.86 -21.58 10.63
CA ASN A 47 -4.56 -21.71 9.96
C ASN A 47 -4.51 -20.96 8.62
N GLN A 48 -5.61 -20.92 7.87
CA GLN A 48 -5.68 -20.11 6.65
C GLN A 48 -5.54 -18.62 6.95
N LYS A 49 -6.16 -18.13 8.03
CA LYS A 49 -6.03 -16.74 8.49
C LYS A 49 -4.59 -16.43 8.86
N ILE A 50 -3.99 -17.27 9.69
CA ILE A 50 -2.60 -17.14 10.14
C ILE A 50 -1.65 -17.11 8.94
N ASN A 51 -1.84 -17.99 7.96
CA ASN A 51 -0.99 -18.05 6.77
C ASN A 51 -1.11 -16.79 5.91
N LYS A 52 -2.32 -16.25 5.73
CA LYS A 52 -2.52 -15.00 4.98
C LYS A 52 -1.87 -13.80 5.68
N LEU A 53 -2.00 -13.70 7.01
CA LEU A 53 -1.31 -12.68 7.82
C LEU A 53 0.21 -12.86 7.77
N LYS A 54 0.71 -14.10 7.87
CA LYS A 54 2.13 -14.40 7.74
C LYS A 54 2.70 -13.94 6.40
N HIS A 55 1.99 -14.19 5.30
CA HIS A 55 2.42 -13.79 3.97
C HIS A 55 2.68 -12.27 3.88
N VAL A 56 1.73 -11.45 4.34
CA VAL A 56 1.90 -9.99 4.31
C VAL A 56 2.98 -9.51 5.29
N ILE A 57 3.14 -10.16 6.44
CA ILE A 57 4.21 -9.85 7.41
C ILE A 57 5.59 -10.10 6.79
N ASP A 58 5.78 -11.25 6.15
CA ASP A 58 7.07 -11.65 5.56
C ASP A 58 7.51 -10.67 4.45
N GLN A 59 6.55 -9.99 3.79
CA GLN A 59 6.83 -8.95 2.80
C GLN A 59 7.11 -7.56 3.39
N GLY A 60 6.76 -7.32 4.67
CA GLY A 60 6.71 -5.98 5.25
C GLY A 60 8.04 -5.23 5.23
N LYS A 61 9.17 -5.92 5.48
CA LYS A 61 10.50 -5.30 5.42
C LYS A 61 10.84 -4.80 4.02
N HIS A 62 10.53 -5.58 2.99
CA HIS A 62 10.77 -5.20 1.60
C HIS A 62 9.93 -3.99 1.21
N GLN A 63 8.65 -3.99 1.59
CA GLN A 63 7.71 -2.91 1.29
C GLN A 63 8.05 -1.61 2.01
N ARG A 64 8.51 -1.70 3.27
CA ARG A 64 9.07 -0.54 4.00
C ARG A 64 10.22 0.11 3.24
N ASN A 65 11.14 -0.69 2.71
CA ASN A 65 12.30 -0.17 1.98
C ASN A 65 11.91 0.48 0.64
N ILE A 66 10.90 -0.06 -0.05
CA ILE A 66 10.34 0.56 -1.25
C ILE A 66 9.73 1.92 -0.91
N LEU A 67 8.89 1.94 0.14
CA LEU A 67 8.24 3.16 0.61
C LEU A 67 9.26 4.24 0.99
N GLU A 68 10.30 3.88 1.76
CA GLU A 68 11.37 4.79 2.16
C GLU A 68 12.06 5.45 0.95
N LYS A 69 12.38 4.66 -0.09
CA LYS A 69 12.98 5.17 -1.33
C LYS A 69 12.04 6.08 -2.13
N GLN A 70 10.73 5.80 -2.13
CA GLN A 70 9.73 6.64 -2.80
C GLN A 70 9.54 7.97 -2.05
N LEU A 71 9.50 7.91 -0.72
CA LEU A 71 9.34 9.07 0.15
C LEU A 71 10.51 10.05 0.06
N GLN A 72 11.74 9.54 0.00
CA GLN A 72 12.95 10.37 -0.16
C GLN A 72 12.91 11.29 -1.38
N LYS A 73 12.20 10.88 -2.44
CA LYS A 73 12.11 11.62 -3.70
C LYS A 73 10.97 12.65 -3.71
N THR A 74 10.03 12.56 -2.78
CA THR A 74 8.68 13.12 -2.97
C THR A 74 8.11 13.85 -1.75
N LYS A 75 8.70 13.68 -0.57
CA LYS A 75 8.18 14.21 0.71
C LYS A 75 9.28 14.86 1.55
N SER A 76 8.90 15.82 2.40
CA SER A 76 9.81 16.41 3.38
C SER A 76 10.21 15.39 4.46
N GLU A 77 11.40 15.52 5.07
CA GLU A 77 11.85 14.55 6.10
C GLU A 77 10.85 14.33 7.24
N LYS A 78 10.12 15.39 7.62
CA LYS A 78 9.06 15.29 8.63
C LYS A 78 7.93 14.35 8.17
N GLU A 79 7.41 14.58 6.97
CA GLU A 79 6.38 13.70 6.38
C GLU A 79 6.90 12.28 6.19
N GLN A 80 8.17 12.10 5.78
CA GLN A 80 8.78 10.77 5.64
C GLN A 80 8.75 10.02 6.98
N ARG A 81 9.18 10.66 8.08
CA ARG A 81 9.16 10.05 9.42
C ARG A 81 7.75 9.69 9.87
N GLU A 82 6.78 10.56 9.63
CA GLU A 82 5.37 10.31 9.99
C GLU A 82 4.81 9.12 9.22
N ILE A 83 4.99 9.07 7.90
CA ILE A 83 4.49 7.99 7.05
C ILE A 83 5.16 6.66 7.38
N ILE A 84 6.49 6.64 7.59
CA ILE A 84 7.21 5.42 7.97
C ILE A 84 6.77 4.92 9.35
N ARG A 85 6.53 5.82 10.31
CA ARG A 85 6.00 5.46 11.62
C ARG A 85 4.61 4.82 11.50
N ASP A 86 3.70 5.47 10.75
CA ASP A 86 2.34 4.97 10.55
C ASP A 86 2.36 3.58 9.86
N PHE A 87 3.22 3.39 8.85
CA PHE A 87 3.44 2.10 8.21
C PHE A 87 3.94 1.02 9.19
N ASN A 88 4.93 1.35 10.04
CA ASN A 88 5.47 0.42 11.01
C ASN A 88 4.42 0.01 12.05
N PHE A 89 3.57 0.93 12.50
CA PHE A 89 2.50 0.59 13.43
C PHE A 89 1.46 -0.34 12.80
N ILE A 90 1.09 -0.11 11.54
CA ILE A 90 0.23 -1.05 10.81
C ILE A 90 0.87 -2.45 10.78
N LEU A 91 2.15 -2.56 10.43
CA LEU A 91 2.84 -3.86 10.38
C LEU A 91 2.90 -4.53 11.77
N GLN A 92 3.16 -3.77 12.83
CA GLN A 92 3.16 -4.27 14.21
C GLN A 92 1.77 -4.78 14.62
N SER A 93 0.71 -4.05 14.32
CA SER A 93 -0.67 -4.49 14.58
C SER A 93 -1.04 -5.76 13.82
N VAL A 94 -0.55 -5.95 12.58
CA VAL A 94 -0.74 -7.21 11.85
C VAL A 94 -0.02 -8.37 12.55
N ILE A 95 1.19 -8.15 13.06
CA ILE A 95 1.95 -9.15 13.83
C ILE A 95 1.22 -9.49 15.13
N MET A 96 0.69 -8.49 15.84
CA MET A 96 -0.11 -8.67 17.05
C MET A 96 -1.37 -9.45 16.75
N LEU A 97 -2.15 -9.07 15.73
CA LEU A 97 -3.35 -9.78 15.30
C LEU A 97 -3.06 -11.27 15.05
N LYS A 98 -1.99 -11.59 14.30
CA LYS A 98 -1.59 -12.99 14.08
C LYS A 98 -1.28 -13.71 15.40
N THR A 99 -0.57 -13.04 16.30
CA THR A 99 -0.16 -13.60 17.60
C THR A 99 -1.36 -13.84 18.51
N ASP A 100 -2.31 -12.90 18.55
CA ASP A 100 -3.53 -13.01 19.35
C ASP A 100 -4.42 -14.14 18.84
N ILE A 101 -4.55 -14.26 17.51
CA ILE A 101 -5.19 -15.40 16.88
C ILE A 101 -4.54 -16.72 17.33
N GLN A 102 -3.21 -16.83 17.27
CA GLN A 102 -2.49 -18.04 17.66
C GLN A 102 -2.65 -18.40 19.14
N LYS A 103 -2.85 -17.39 20.00
CA LYS A 103 -3.03 -17.55 21.45
C LYS A 103 -4.50 -17.60 21.88
N ASN A 104 -5.44 -17.57 20.94
CA ASN A 104 -6.87 -17.45 21.20
C ASN A 104 -7.22 -16.24 22.10
N PHE A 105 -6.51 -15.13 21.93
CA PHE A 105 -6.83 -13.85 22.57
C PHE A 105 -7.86 -13.04 21.76
N PRO A 106 -8.58 -12.11 22.39
CA PRO A 106 -9.47 -11.19 21.69
C PRO A 106 -8.73 -10.38 20.62
N VAL A 107 -9.29 -10.33 19.41
CA VAL A 107 -8.65 -9.70 18.24
C VAL A 107 -9.26 -8.35 17.83
N SER A 108 -10.30 -7.90 18.53
CA SER A 108 -11.10 -6.73 18.13
C SER A 108 -10.31 -5.43 18.12
N SER A 109 -9.35 -5.26 19.04
CA SER A 109 -8.52 -4.05 19.11
C SER A 109 -7.68 -3.87 17.86
N GLU A 110 -6.97 -4.91 17.43
CA GLU A 110 -6.09 -4.86 16.27
C GLU A 110 -6.87 -4.72 14.96
N ILE A 111 -7.99 -5.44 14.82
CA ILE A 111 -8.86 -5.29 13.65
C ILE A 111 -9.38 -3.85 13.55
N ASN A 112 -9.87 -3.27 14.65
CA ASN A 112 -10.35 -1.90 14.67
C ASN A 112 -9.25 -0.89 14.35
N TYR A 113 -8.05 -1.09 14.90
CA TYR A 113 -6.89 -0.25 14.59
C TYR A 113 -6.55 -0.32 13.10
N LEU A 114 -6.43 -1.52 12.54
CA LEU A 114 -6.03 -1.74 11.14
C LEU A 114 -7.07 -1.15 10.17
N ASN A 115 -8.35 -1.43 10.39
CA ASN A 115 -9.46 -0.92 9.56
C ASN A 115 -9.56 0.61 9.59
N ARG A 116 -9.14 1.24 10.69
CA ARG A 116 -9.08 2.70 10.79
C ARG A 116 -7.85 3.28 10.09
N ASN A 117 -6.67 2.68 10.30
CA ASN A 117 -5.40 3.34 9.95
C ASN A 117 -4.89 3.00 8.54
N ILE A 118 -5.22 1.82 7.99
CA ILE A 118 -4.81 1.46 6.62
C ILE A 118 -5.39 2.43 5.59
N PRO A 119 -6.71 2.75 5.57
CA PRO A 119 -7.27 3.71 4.61
C PRO A 119 -6.67 5.11 4.76
N LEU A 120 -6.38 5.53 6.00
CA LEU A 120 -5.76 6.83 6.27
C LEU A 120 -4.35 6.90 5.67
N LEU A 121 -3.55 5.84 5.78
CA LEU A 121 -2.22 5.81 5.19
C LEU A 121 -2.30 5.76 3.65
N ILE A 122 -3.22 4.99 3.08
CA ILE A 122 -3.45 4.94 1.63
C ILE A 122 -3.78 6.33 1.08
N ASN A 123 -4.58 7.12 1.80
CA ASN A 123 -4.96 8.48 1.39
C ASN A 123 -3.81 9.51 1.52
N LYS A 124 -2.82 9.25 2.39
CA LYS A 124 -1.63 10.12 2.56
C LYS A 124 -0.58 9.89 1.46
N LEU A 125 -0.55 8.68 0.91
CA LEU A 125 0.31 8.27 -0.21
C LEU A 125 -0.33 8.68 -1.55
#